data_AF-A0A7J9GJ08-F1
#
_entry.id   AF-A0A7J9GJ08-F1
#
_cell.length_a   1.000
_cell.length_b   1.000
_cell.length_c   1.000
_cell.angle_alpha   90.00
_cell.angle_beta   90.00
_cell.angle_gamma   90.00
#
_symmetry.space_group_name_H-M   'P 1'
#
loop_
_entity.id
_entity.type
_entity.pdbx_description
1 polymer ?
#
loop_
_entity_poly.entity_id
_entity_poly.type
_entity_poly.pdbx_seq_one_letter_code
_entity_poly.pdbx_strand_id
1 'polypeptide(L)'
;TRLATAAAATEVAASAANPTGVELDLPVDPNEPTYCLCNQVSYGEMVACDNPNCKIEWFHFGCVGLKEQPKGKWYCPDCATVKNRRKGR
;
A
#
# COMPACT_ATOMS: atom_id res chain seq x y z
N THR A 1 -1.94 19.19 61.25
CA THR A 1 -3.16 19.01 60.45
C THR A 1 -2.78 18.51 59.07
N ARG A 2 -3.53 17.52 58.56
CA ARG A 2 -3.46 16.89 57.21
C ARG A 2 -2.41 15.76 57.10
N LEU A 3 -2.81 14.52 57.37
CA LEU A 3 -3.68 13.58 56.64
C LEU A 3 -2.90 12.76 55.60
N ALA A 4 -2.93 11.45 55.85
CA ALA A 4 -2.32 10.35 55.10
C ALA A 4 -2.98 10.10 53.75
N THR A 5 -2.31 9.37 52.85
CA THR A 5 -2.90 8.34 51.96
C THR A 5 -1.77 7.57 51.26
N ALA A 6 -1.54 6.30 51.61
CA ALA A 6 -2.08 5.08 50.96
C ALA A 6 -1.38 4.78 49.62
N ALA A 7 -0.47 3.80 49.56
CA ALA A 7 -0.71 2.36 49.38
C ALA A 7 -1.05 1.99 47.92
N ALA A 8 -0.17 1.22 47.28
CA ALA A 8 -0.53 0.08 46.44
C ALA A 8 0.73 -0.70 46.03
N ALA A 9 0.87 -1.89 46.62
CA ALA A 9 1.56 -2.99 45.99
C ALA A 9 0.73 -3.46 44.79
N THR A 10 1.37 -3.88 43.70
CA THR A 10 1.01 -5.12 43.03
C THR A 10 2.01 -5.45 41.92
N GLU A 11 2.27 -6.75 41.90
CA GLU A 11 3.24 -7.58 41.23
C GLU A 11 2.85 -8.02 39.80
N VAL A 12 3.89 -8.26 38.99
CA VAL A 12 4.17 -9.45 38.14
C VAL A 12 3.10 -9.93 37.13
N ALA A 13 3.50 -10.07 35.87
CA ALA A 13 3.67 -11.36 35.18
C ALA A 13 3.59 -11.25 33.66
N ALA A 14 4.51 -11.95 32.99
CA ALA A 14 4.49 -12.27 31.58
C ALA A 14 3.35 -13.23 31.20
N SER A 15 2.81 -13.12 29.98
CA SER A 15 2.87 -14.18 28.97
C SER A 15 2.01 -13.88 27.74
N ALA A 16 2.49 -14.40 26.62
CA ALA A 16 1.98 -14.27 25.27
C ALA A 16 0.58 -14.87 25.05
N ALA A 17 -0.22 -14.21 24.20
CA ALA A 17 -1.09 -14.83 23.20
C ALA A 17 -1.75 -13.73 22.33
N ASN A 18 -1.39 -13.69 21.04
CA ASN A 18 -2.28 -13.17 19.99
C ASN A 18 -3.37 -14.25 19.78
N PRO A 19 -4.67 -13.90 19.62
CA PRO A 19 -5.09 -13.33 18.35
C PRO A 19 -6.32 -12.38 18.39
N THR A 20 -6.29 -11.41 17.46
CA THR A 20 -7.43 -10.66 16.89
C THR A 20 -8.20 -9.73 17.83
N GLY A 21 -8.21 -8.44 17.47
CA GLY A 21 -9.11 -7.44 18.07
C GLY A 21 -8.43 -6.20 18.61
N VAL A 22 -7.29 -5.79 18.05
CA VAL A 22 -6.75 -4.47 18.38
C VAL A 22 -7.44 -3.43 17.50
N GLU A 23 -8.39 -2.73 18.11
CA GLU A 23 -8.95 -1.45 17.69
C GLU A 23 -7.84 -0.37 17.67
N LEU A 24 -6.90 -0.53 16.74
CA LEU A 24 -5.95 0.54 16.43
C LEU A 24 -6.61 1.46 15.43
N ASP A 25 -7.36 2.43 15.95
CA ASP A 25 -7.40 3.78 15.40
C ASP A 25 -5.97 4.40 15.46
N LEU A 26 -5.01 3.72 14.84
CA LEU A 26 -3.80 4.36 14.36
C LEU A 26 -4.27 5.09 13.09
N PRO A 27 -4.20 6.43 13.03
CA PRO A 27 -4.56 7.13 11.80
C PRO A 27 -3.79 6.49 10.66
N VAL A 28 -4.50 5.94 9.68
CA VAL A 28 -3.91 5.46 8.42
C VAL A 28 -3.00 6.58 7.96
N ASP A 29 -1.69 6.35 8.00
CA ASP A 29 -0.72 7.40 7.77
C ASP A 29 -1.03 8.00 6.39
N PRO A 30 -1.47 9.27 6.31
CA PRO A 30 -1.90 9.88 5.06
C PRO A 30 -0.76 10.03 4.05
N ASN A 31 0.47 9.63 4.41
CA ASN A 31 1.64 9.63 3.56
C ASN A 31 1.84 8.32 2.78
N GLU A 32 0.99 7.30 2.91
CA GLU A 32 1.16 6.09 2.10
C GLU A 32 0.87 6.39 0.61
N PRO A 33 1.87 6.26 -0.29
CA PRO A 33 1.71 6.67 -1.68
C PRO A 33 0.73 5.74 -2.39
N THR A 34 -0.35 6.33 -2.92
CA THR A 34 -1.32 5.59 -3.73
C THR A 34 -0.78 5.37 -5.13
N TYR A 35 -0.91 4.14 -5.62
CA TYR A 35 -0.52 3.72 -6.96
C TYR A 35 -1.75 3.29 -7.77
N CYS A 36 -1.49 2.89 -9.01
CA CYS A 36 -2.49 2.45 -9.98
C CYS A 36 -3.56 3.50 -10.31
N LEU A 37 -4.42 3.16 -11.26
CA LEU A 37 -5.57 3.96 -11.70
C LEU A 37 -6.67 4.03 -10.63
N CYS A 38 -6.63 3.12 -9.65
CA CYS A 38 -7.60 3.04 -8.57
C CYS A 38 -7.22 3.89 -7.35
N ASN A 39 -6.06 4.56 -7.39
CA ASN A 39 -5.55 5.37 -6.27
C ASN A 39 -5.54 4.57 -4.95
N GLN A 40 -5.08 3.32 -5.00
CA GLN A 40 -4.96 2.46 -3.83
C GLN A 40 -3.50 2.15 -3.54
N VAL A 41 -3.23 1.74 -2.32
CA VAL A 41 -1.91 1.28 -1.88
C VAL A 41 -1.43 0.08 -2.71
N SER A 42 -0.14 -0.21 -2.67
CA SER A 42 0.41 -1.41 -3.29
C SER A 42 -0.12 -2.66 -2.58
N TYR A 43 -0.81 -3.53 -3.31
CA TYR A 43 -1.32 -4.79 -2.75
C TYR A 43 -1.13 -5.92 -3.75
N GLY A 44 -0.74 -7.10 -3.25
CA GLY A 44 -0.58 -8.30 -4.06
C GLY A 44 0.40 -8.14 -5.23
N GLU A 45 -0.04 -8.52 -6.43
CA GLU A 45 0.78 -8.49 -7.65
C GLU A 45 0.67 -7.15 -8.38
N MET A 46 1.83 -6.54 -8.66
CA MET A 46 1.93 -5.27 -9.35
C MET A 46 2.91 -5.33 -10.51
N VAL A 47 2.65 -4.51 -11.52
CA VAL A 47 3.50 -4.31 -12.70
C VAL A 47 3.99 -2.87 -12.76
N ALA A 48 5.25 -2.68 -13.11
CA ALA A 48 5.82 -1.37 -13.39
C ALA A 48 5.69 -1.03 -14.88
N CYS A 49 5.31 0.21 -15.18
CA CYS A 49 5.28 0.75 -16.53
C CYS A 49 6.69 1.16 -16.95
N ASP A 50 7.20 0.59 -18.03
CA ASP A 50 8.54 0.85 -18.60
C ASP A 50 8.72 2.25 -19.22
N ASN A 51 7.71 3.12 -19.12
CA ASN A 51 7.84 4.51 -19.57
C ASN A 51 8.36 5.38 -18.43
N PRO A 52 9.59 5.94 -18.51
CA PRO A 52 10.17 6.77 -17.45
C PRO A 52 9.45 8.11 -17.25
N ASN A 53 8.51 8.46 -18.14
CA ASN A 53 7.66 9.64 -18.00
C ASN A 53 6.26 9.30 -17.43
N CYS A 54 6.04 8.05 -16.98
CA CYS A 54 4.78 7.67 -16.35
C CYS A 54 4.71 8.30 -14.96
N LYS A 55 3.59 8.91 -14.61
CA LYS A 55 3.42 9.56 -13.29
C LYS A 55 3.18 8.59 -12.15
N ILE A 56 2.58 7.44 -12.46
CA ILE A 56 2.13 6.46 -11.45
C ILE A 56 3.13 5.30 -11.35
N GLU A 57 3.71 4.90 -12.48
CA GLU A 57 4.68 3.81 -12.65
C GLU A 57 4.19 2.42 -12.23
N TRP A 58 3.37 2.27 -11.20
CA TRP A 58 2.95 0.99 -10.64
C TRP A 58 1.45 0.73 -10.77
N PHE A 59 1.08 -0.49 -11.18
CA PHE A 59 -0.31 -0.87 -11.42
C PHE A 59 -0.61 -2.28 -10.93
N HIS A 60 -1.77 -2.51 -10.33
CA HIS A 60 -2.21 -3.85 -9.93
C HIS A 60 -2.61 -4.67 -11.15
N PHE A 61 -2.28 -5.96 -11.12
CA PHE A 61 -2.60 -6.89 -12.21
C PHE A 61 -4.10 -6.90 -12.53
N GLY A 62 -4.96 -6.98 -11.51
CA GLY A 62 -6.41 -6.96 -11.68
C GLY A 62 -6.95 -5.65 -12.29
N CYS A 63 -6.34 -4.51 -11.99
CA CYS A 63 -6.77 -3.22 -12.53
C CYS A 63 -6.41 -3.04 -14.00
N VAL A 64 -5.35 -3.69 -14.48
CA VAL A 64 -4.90 -3.60 -15.88
C VAL A 64 -5.18 -4.88 -16.69
N GLY A 65 -5.89 -5.85 -16.10
CA GLY A 65 -6.25 -7.11 -16.75
C GLY A 65 -5.07 -8.05 -16.99
N LEU A 66 -3.97 -7.91 -16.25
CA LEU A 66 -2.88 -8.89 -16.23
C LEU A 66 -3.25 -10.04 -15.29
N LYS A 67 -2.83 -11.25 -15.64
CA LYS A 67 -2.95 -12.45 -14.79
C LYS A 67 -1.60 -12.99 -14.35
N GLU A 68 -0.55 -12.63 -15.08
CA GLU A 68 0.81 -13.09 -14.85
C GLU A 68 1.78 -11.95 -15.18
N GLN A 69 3.00 -12.05 -14.63
CA GLN A 69 4.04 -11.07 -14.90
C GLN A 69 4.39 -11.06 -16.39
N PRO A 70 4.29 -9.91 -17.08
CA PRO A 70 4.57 -9.83 -18.50
C PRO A 70 6.05 -10.15 -18.76
N LYS A 71 6.30 -10.99 -19.75
CA LYS A 71 7.67 -11.32 -20.18
C LYS A 71 8.23 -10.17 -21.01
N GLY A 72 8.88 -9.21 -20.35
CA GLY A 72 9.56 -8.08 -20.97
C GLY A 72 8.94 -6.74 -20.61
N LYS A 73 9.04 -5.76 -21.52
CA LYS A 73 8.61 -4.39 -21.27
C LYS A 73 7.09 -4.27 -21.30
N TRP A 74 6.51 -3.78 -20.21
CA TRP A 74 5.08 -3.52 -20.12
C TRP A 74 4.80 -2.02 -20.00
N TYR A 75 3.71 -1.58 -20.61
CA TYR A 75 3.30 -0.17 -20.61
C TYR A 75 1.86 -0.06 -20.14
N CYS A 76 1.58 0.92 -19.28
CA CYS A 76 0.21 1.20 -18.85
C CYS A 76 -0.65 1.69 -20.04
N PRO A 77 -1.99 1.58 -19.97
CA PRO A 77 -2.89 1.95 -21.07
C PRO A 77 -2.68 3.39 -21.59
N ASP A 78 -2.36 4.33 -20.71
CA ASP A 78 -2.01 5.71 -21.09
C ASP A 78 -0.70 5.79 -21.89
N CYS A 79 0.34 5.06 -21.48
CA CYS A 79 1.63 5.08 -22.16
C CYS A 79 1.62 4.27 -23.47
N ALA A 80 0.83 3.19 -23.51
CA ALA A 80 0.67 2.34 -24.68
C ALA A 80 -0.02 3.09 -25.84
N THR A 81 -1.05 3.89 -25.54
CA THR A 81 -1.77 4.70 -26.56
C THR A 81 -0.90 5.82 -27.13
N VAL A 82 -0.05 6.46 -26.31
CA VAL A 82 0.87 7.51 -26.76
C VAL A 82 1.91 6.99 -27.76
N LYS A 83 2.47 5.79 -27.54
CA LYS A 83 3.42 5.19 -28.49
C LYS A 83 2.77 4.89 -29.84
N ASN A 84 1.52 4.47 -29.85
CA ASN A 84 0.84 4.08 -31.08
C ASN A 84 0.56 5.28 -32.02
N ARG A 85 0.35 6.49 -31.46
CA ARG A 85 0.13 7.70 -32.27
C ARG A 85 1.37 8.20 -33.02
N ARG A 86 2.58 7.85 -32.59
CA ARG A 86 3.82 8.27 -33.26
C ARG A 86 4.20 7.40 -34.47
N LYS A 87 3.53 6.26 -34.67
CA LYS A 87 3.86 5.29 -35.73
C LYS A 87 3.18 5.60 -37.07
N GLY A 88 2.41 6.69 -37.17
CA GLY A 88 1.62 7.05 -38.35
C GLY A 88 1.86 8.47 -38.91
N ARG A 89 3.05 9.05 -38.76
CA ARG A 89 3.46 10.27 -39.47
C ARG A 89 4.68 10.00 -40.33
#